data_AF-A0A1V2AU92-F1
#
_entry.id   AF-A0A1V2AU92-F1
#
_cell.length_a   1.000
_cell.length_b   1.000
_cell.length_c   1.000
_cell.angle_alpha   90.00
_cell.angle_beta   90.00
_cell.angle_gamma   90.00
#
_symmetry.space_group_name_H-M   'P 1'
#
loop_
_entity.id
_entity.type
_entity.pdbx_description
1 polymer ?
#
loop_
_entity_poly.entity_id
_entity_poly.type
_entity_poly.pdbx_seq_one_letter_code
_entity_poly.pdbx_strand_id
1 'polypeptide(L)'
;MKRFLLTLTKEVIMGIISKIFIIQSLKTTDSIKSGLELSIKLDGKITNSFINVEDRSGLFKEIDSIKSEISGSKGLYVIHFDCHGNEDGIGLFDKSDQLSFVEWEDFRKKFRDIYTTIHIRPIISFSSCYGFNVMKLIAAYEPCPYHIITGSLIKIPFKESIEGYFSFYDNLNNGVNLPNNIESVRRIYPKLNFIAFPANYLFEMAWEKYKQLQLSPERIQERKQQIISEIISIAGSITKKQEAYLDFALSPSEGEKDYQRFKEKFYS
;
A
#
# COMPACT_ATOMS: atom_id res chain seq x y z
N MET A 1 -3.14 11.99 -18.56
CA MET A 1 -3.89 11.14 -17.61
C MET A 1 -4.93 10.24 -18.28
N LYS A 2 -6.00 10.76 -18.91
CA LYS A 2 -7.06 9.92 -19.53
C LYS A 2 -6.59 8.88 -20.56
N ARG A 3 -5.57 9.20 -21.38
CA ARG A 3 -5.04 8.29 -22.42
C ARG A 3 -4.09 7.21 -21.88
N PHE A 4 -3.56 7.39 -20.66
CA PHE A 4 -2.64 6.45 -20.00
C PHE A 4 -3.40 5.40 -19.15
N LEU A 5 -4.56 5.79 -18.61
CA LEU A 5 -5.51 4.91 -17.91
C LEU A 5 -6.06 3.78 -18.79
N LEU A 6 -6.11 3.96 -20.11
CA LEU A 6 -6.72 3.01 -21.05
C LEU A 6 -5.82 1.83 -21.44
N THR A 7 -4.49 1.94 -21.26
CA THR A 7 -3.54 0.91 -21.73
C THR A 7 -3.20 -0.11 -20.63
N LEU A 8 -3.44 0.23 -19.36
CA LEU A 8 -3.11 -0.60 -18.18
C LEU A 8 -4.26 -1.50 -17.70
N THR A 9 -5.39 -1.53 -18.41
CA THR A 9 -6.62 -2.25 -18.01
C THR A 9 -6.63 -3.75 -18.34
N LYS A 10 -5.52 -4.35 -18.79
CA LYS A 10 -5.51 -5.76 -19.24
C LYS A 10 -5.17 -6.78 -18.16
N GLU A 11 -4.64 -6.40 -17.00
CA GLU A 11 -4.59 -7.29 -15.84
C GLU A 11 -5.88 -7.12 -15.05
N VAL A 12 -6.95 -7.72 -15.56
CA VAL A 12 -8.14 -7.98 -14.77
C VAL A 12 -7.71 -8.92 -13.66
N ILE A 13 -7.85 -8.49 -12.41
CA ILE A 13 -7.74 -9.36 -11.24
C ILE A 13 -8.91 -10.35 -11.33
N MET A 14 -8.70 -11.44 -12.07
CA MET A 14 -9.61 -12.56 -12.13
C MET A 14 -9.26 -13.48 -10.96
N GLY A 15 -9.80 -13.16 -9.79
CA GLY A 15 -9.63 -13.99 -8.60
C GLY A 15 -10.83 -13.82 -7.68
N ILE A 16 -11.52 -14.92 -7.41
CA ILE A 16 -12.45 -15.02 -6.28
C ILE A 16 -11.62 -14.82 -5.02
N ILE A 17 -12.10 -13.97 -4.10
CA ILE A 17 -11.42 -13.73 -2.83
C ILE A 17 -11.45 -15.05 -2.04
N SER A 18 -10.28 -15.59 -1.75
CA SER A 18 -10.16 -16.87 -1.06
C SER A 18 -10.51 -16.74 0.41
N LYS A 19 -10.01 -15.67 1.05
CA LYS A 19 -10.34 -15.34 2.44
C LYS A 19 -10.06 -13.88 2.77
N ILE A 20 -10.89 -13.31 3.65
CA ILE A 20 -10.68 -11.99 4.24
C ILE A 20 -10.33 -12.15 5.72
N PHE A 21 -9.16 -11.66 6.13
CA PHE A 21 -8.77 -11.51 7.52
C PHE A 21 -9.12 -10.10 7.98
N ILE A 22 -10.05 -9.97 8.92
CA ILE A 22 -10.56 -8.70 9.43
C ILE A 22 -9.96 -8.49 10.82
N ILE A 23 -8.99 -7.60 10.90
CA ILE A 23 -8.31 -7.21 12.12
C ILE A 23 -8.91 -5.91 12.61
N GLN A 24 -9.41 -5.90 13.84
CA GLN A 24 -10.01 -4.73 14.45
C GLN A 24 -9.26 -4.30 15.70
N SER A 25 -9.09 -2.99 15.88
CA SER A 25 -8.75 -2.39 17.17
C SER A 25 -9.48 -1.06 17.35
N LEU A 26 -10.50 -1.08 18.20
CA LEU A 26 -11.39 0.03 18.49
C LEU A 26 -11.54 0.17 19.99
N LYS A 27 -11.88 1.37 20.47
CA LYS A 27 -12.18 1.58 21.88
C LYS A 27 -13.36 0.72 22.29
N THR A 28 -13.39 0.26 23.52
CA THR A 28 -14.58 -0.34 24.14
C THR A 28 -15.78 0.63 24.08
N THR A 29 -15.52 1.93 24.22
CA THR A 29 -16.51 3.02 24.13
C THR A 29 -16.98 3.38 22.71
N ASP A 30 -16.34 2.87 21.64
CA ASP A 30 -16.83 3.12 20.27
C ASP A 30 -18.21 2.45 20.09
N SER A 31 -19.21 3.23 19.67
CA SER A 31 -20.60 2.79 19.57
C SER A 31 -20.86 1.75 18.49
N ILE A 32 -19.93 1.59 17.55
CA ILE A 32 -20.00 0.67 16.41
C ILE A 32 -18.70 -0.14 16.40
N LYS A 33 -18.81 -1.46 16.26
CA LYS A 33 -17.66 -2.36 16.07
C LYS A 33 -17.59 -2.75 14.60
N SER A 34 -17.15 -1.82 13.76
CA SER A 34 -17.30 -1.90 12.31
C SER A 34 -16.64 -3.11 11.67
N GLY A 35 -15.47 -3.53 12.15
CA GLY A 35 -14.82 -4.76 11.69
C GLY A 35 -15.64 -6.02 12.00
N LEU A 36 -16.23 -6.11 13.19
CA LEU A 36 -17.10 -7.23 13.55
C LEU A 36 -18.39 -7.23 12.72
N GLU A 37 -19.03 -6.08 12.56
CA GLU A 37 -20.24 -5.95 11.74
C GLU A 37 -19.98 -6.30 10.27
N LEU A 38 -18.82 -5.89 9.73
CA LEU A 38 -18.39 -6.28 8.38
C LEU A 38 -18.20 -7.80 8.27
N SER A 39 -17.56 -8.43 9.26
CA SER A 39 -17.37 -9.89 9.28
C SER A 39 -18.71 -10.65 9.24
N ILE A 40 -19.67 -10.24 10.08
CA ILE A 40 -21.02 -10.81 10.11
C ILE A 40 -21.71 -10.64 8.75
N LYS A 41 -21.59 -9.45 8.13
CA LYS A 41 -22.23 -9.16 6.85
C LYS A 41 -21.64 -9.95 5.68
N LEU A 42 -20.36 -10.33 5.78
CA LEU A 42 -19.66 -11.18 4.82
C LEU A 42 -19.92 -12.67 5.04
N ASP A 43 -20.45 -13.07 6.19
CA ASP A 43 -20.71 -14.46 6.52
C ASP A 43 -21.68 -15.12 5.50
N GLY A 44 -21.36 -16.36 5.13
CA GLY A 44 -22.06 -17.09 4.06
C GLY A 44 -21.85 -16.54 2.63
N LYS A 45 -21.13 -15.43 2.44
CA LYS A 45 -20.83 -14.85 1.11
C LYS A 45 -19.36 -14.97 0.74
N ILE A 46 -18.47 -14.62 1.66
CA ILE A 46 -17.02 -14.68 1.49
C ILE A 46 -16.41 -15.25 2.76
N THR A 47 -15.58 -16.29 2.63
CA THR A 47 -14.83 -16.86 3.76
C THR A 47 -14.06 -15.75 4.46
N ASN A 48 -14.27 -15.60 5.76
CA ASN A 48 -13.59 -14.56 6.52
C ASN A 48 -13.25 -15.01 7.95
N SER A 49 -12.37 -14.26 8.60
CA SER A 49 -12.05 -14.43 10.02
C SER A 49 -11.95 -13.07 10.68
N PHE A 50 -12.61 -12.93 11.82
CA PHE A 50 -12.55 -11.73 12.64
C PHE A 50 -11.54 -11.90 13.77
N ILE A 51 -10.71 -10.90 13.97
CA ILE A 51 -9.63 -10.88 14.94
C ILE A 51 -9.66 -9.51 15.63
N ASN A 52 -9.86 -9.49 16.95
CA ASN A 52 -9.73 -8.26 17.74
C ASN A 52 -8.35 -8.22 18.40
N VAL A 53 -7.60 -7.15 18.19
CA VAL A 53 -6.25 -6.98 18.74
C VAL A 53 -6.19 -5.77 19.68
N GLU A 54 -5.44 -5.91 20.76
CA GLU A 54 -5.37 -4.93 21.85
C GLU A 54 -4.02 -4.20 21.90
N ASP A 55 -2.97 -4.83 21.39
CA ASP A 55 -1.61 -4.30 21.43
C ASP A 55 -0.79 -4.71 20.20
N ARG A 56 0.38 -4.10 20.08
CA ARG A 56 1.32 -4.33 18.96
C ARG A 56 1.81 -5.77 18.88
N SER A 57 2.02 -6.43 20.02
CA SER A 57 2.52 -7.81 20.06
C SER A 57 1.45 -8.77 19.54
N GLY A 58 0.21 -8.62 20.00
CA GLY A 58 -0.96 -9.33 19.53
C GLY A 58 -1.17 -9.11 18.04
N LEU A 59 -1.15 -7.86 17.58
CA LEU A 59 -1.28 -7.54 16.15
C LEU A 59 -0.24 -8.28 15.30
N PHE A 60 1.03 -8.22 15.68
CA PHE A 60 2.10 -8.83 14.90
C PHE A 60 2.10 -10.35 14.96
N LYS A 61 1.70 -10.94 16.08
CA LYS A 61 1.46 -12.38 16.19
C LYS A 61 0.35 -12.83 15.24
N GLU A 62 -0.71 -12.06 15.11
CA GLU A 62 -1.82 -12.38 14.19
C GLU A 62 -1.40 -12.24 12.72
N ILE A 63 -0.61 -11.22 12.38
CA ILE A 63 -0.01 -11.12 11.03
C ILE A 63 0.88 -12.34 10.72
N ASP A 64 1.69 -12.81 11.69
CA ASP A 64 2.52 -14.00 11.53
C ASP A 64 1.68 -15.29 11.41
N SER A 65 0.53 -15.35 12.10
CA SER A 65 -0.45 -16.42 11.98
C SER A 65 -1.08 -16.45 10.59
N ILE A 66 -1.52 -15.29 10.08
CA ILE A 66 -2.06 -15.15 8.73
C ILE A 66 -1.03 -15.58 7.69
N LYS A 67 0.22 -15.15 7.82
CA LYS A 67 1.33 -15.58 6.95
C LYS A 67 1.44 -17.10 6.89
N SER A 68 1.40 -17.74 8.06
CA SER A 68 1.45 -19.20 8.18
C SER A 68 0.26 -19.87 7.53
N GLU A 69 -0.96 -19.33 7.71
CA GLU A 69 -2.19 -19.89 7.16
C GLU A 69 -2.23 -19.84 5.63
N ILE A 70 -1.81 -18.72 5.04
CA ILE A 70 -1.83 -18.55 3.58
C ILE A 70 -0.60 -19.19 2.90
N SER A 71 0.38 -19.67 3.66
CA SER A 71 1.56 -20.33 3.10
C SER A 71 1.20 -21.60 2.33
N GLY A 72 1.71 -21.73 1.09
CA GLY A 72 1.43 -22.89 0.22
C GLY A 72 0.03 -22.91 -0.39
N SER A 73 -0.80 -21.91 -0.10
CA SER A 73 -2.13 -21.75 -0.69
C SER A 73 -2.07 -20.98 -2.02
N LYS A 74 -3.12 -21.13 -2.83
CA LYS A 74 -3.32 -20.31 -4.04
C LYS A 74 -4.59 -19.51 -3.84
N GLY A 75 -4.53 -18.22 -4.08
CA GLY A 75 -5.71 -17.39 -3.84
C GLY A 75 -5.42 -15.91 -3.76
N LEU A 76 -6.51 -15.15 -3.79
CA LEU A 76 -6.50 -13.73 -3.47
C LEU A 76 -6.92 -13.57 -2.01
N TYR A 77 -5.96 -13.15 -1.18
CA TYR A 77 -6.18 -12.92 0.25
C TYR A 77 -6.31 -11.44 0.54
N VAL A 78 -7.22 -11.09 1.45
CA VAL A 78 -7.39 -9.72 1.94
C VAL A 78 -7.00 -9.66 3.41
N ILE A 79 -6.17 -8.68 3.77
CA ILE A 79 -5.90 -8.31 5.16
C ILE A 79 -6.52 -6.93 5.36
N HIS A 80 -7.65 -6.90 6.04
CA HIS A 80 -8.45 -5.71 6.32
C HIS A 80 -8.19 -5.25 7.76
N PHE A 81 -7.86 -3.97 7.92
CA PHE A 81 -7.74 -3.31 9.21
C PHE A 81 -8.91 -2.36 9.42
N ASP A 82 -9.61 -2.52 10.53
CA ASP A 82 -10.67 -1.62 10.98
C ASP A 82 -10.26 -1.00 12.34
N CYS A 83 -9.80 0.24 12.28
CA CYS A 83 -9.16 0.90 13.43
C CYS A 83 -9.16 2.43 13.25
N HIS A 84 -8.85 3.14 14.33
CA HIS A 84 -8.49 4.56 14.21
C HIS A 84 -7.10 4.69 13.58
N GLY A 85 -6.81 5.85 12.99
CA GLY A 85 -5.53 6.08 12.31
C GLY A 85 -5.19 7.55 12.15
N ASN A 86 -3.95 7.80 11.77
CA ASN A 86 -3.43 9.12 11.44
C ASN A 86 -2.44 9.02 10.27
N GLU A 87 -1.67 10.07 10.03
CA GLU A 87 -0.75 10.11 8.90
C GLU A 87 0.45 9.14 9.01
N ASP A 88 0.74 8.69 10.23
CA ASP A 88 1.95 7.95 10.58
C ASP A 88 1.69 6.48 10.92
N GLY A 89 0.44 6.11 11.23
CA GLY A 89 0.11 4.73 11.57
C GLY A 89 -1.35 4.50 11.94
N ILE A 90 -1.58 3.35 12.58
CA ILE A 90 -2.87 2.98 13.16
C ILE A 90 -2.84 3.00 14.68
N GLY A 91 -3.98 3.33 15.27
CA GLY A 91 -4.19 3.24 16.71
C GLY A 91 -4.66 1.86 17.13
N LEU A 92 -4.10 1.35 18.22
CA LEU A 92 -4.54 0.16 18.92
C LEU A 92 -5.04 0.53 20.31
N PHE A 93 -6.15 -0.06 20.72
CA PHE A 93 -6.77 0.17 22.02
C PHE A 93 -6.81 -1.11 22.83
N ASP A 94 -6.31 -1.04 24.07
CA ASP A 94 -6.48 -2.13 25.02
C ASP A 94 -7.89 -2.13 25.66
N LYS A 95 -8.15 -3.09 26.55
CA LYS A 95 -9.44 -3.21 27.25
C LYS A 95 -9.78 -2.02 28.16
N SER A 96 -8.80 -1.17 28.46
CA SER A 96 -8.96 0.04 29.26
C SER A 96 -9.00 1.32 28.39
N ASP A 97 -9.17 1.18 27.07
CA ASP A 97 -9.16 2.25 26.08
C ASP A 97 -7.85 3.05 26.02
N GLN A 98 -6.73 2.50 26.52
CA GLN A 98 -5.42 3.13 26.36
C GLN A 98 -4.94 2.96 24.93
N LEU A 99 -4.49 4.07 24.35
CA LEU A 99 -4.04 4.14 22.96
C LEU A 99 -2.55 3.84 22.85
N SER A 100 -2.21 2.90 21.98
CA SER A 100 -0.86 2.75 21.44
C SER A 100 -0.88 2.89 19.92
N PHE A 101 0.24 3.24 19.29
CA PHE A 101 0.34 3.37 17.85
C PHE A 101 1.30 2.35 17.25
N VAL A 102 0.97 1.88 16.05
CA VAL A 102 1.87 1.12 15.18
C VAL A 102 2.12 1.94 13.94
N GLU A 103 3.38 2.31 13.73
CA GLU A 103 3.81 3.15 12.61
C GLU A 103 3.87 2.36 11.30
N TRP A 104 3.73 3.05 10.16
CA TRP A 104 3.84 2.42 8.84
C TRP A 104 5.19 1.70 8.63
N GLU A 105 6.29 2.22 9.18
CA GLU A 105 7.60 1.58 9.07
C GLU A 105 7.65 0.20 9.75
N ASP A 106 6.90 0.02 10.85
CA ASP A 106 6.80 -1.27 11.52
C ASP A 106 6.01 -2.28 10.69
N PHE A 107 4.91 -1.83 10.07
CA PHE A 107 4.14 -2.64 9.12
C PHE A 107 4.97 -3.08 7.92
N ARG A 108 5.84 -2.20 7.42
CA ARG A 108 6.64 -2.47 6.22
C ARG A 108 7.47 -3.73 6.40
N LYS A 109 8.14 -3.87 7.53
CA LYS A 109 8.94 -5.06 7.86
C LYS A 109 8.09 -6.33 7.86
N LYS A 110 6.89 -6.28 8.43
CA LYS A 110 5.98 -7.42 8.55
C LYS A 110 5.35 -7.85 7.23
N PHE A 111 4.80 -6.91 6.46
CA PHE A 111 4.19 -7.24 5.17
C PHE A 111 5.22 -7.65 4.13
N ARG A 112 6.43 -7.08 4.18
CA ARG A 112 7.55 -7.55 3.37
C ARG A 112 7.89 -9.01 3.67
N ASP A 113 7.98 -9.38 4.95
CA ASP A 113 8.27 -10.75 5.36
C ASP A 113 7.25 -11.76 4.82
N ILE A 114 5.96 -11.39 4.76
CA ILE A 114 4.94 -12.20 4.06
C ILE A 114 5.36 -12.43 2.62
N TYR A 115 5.56 -11.36 1.85
CA TYR A 115 5.88 -11.48 0.44
C TYR A 115 7.18 -12.26 0.18
N THR A 116 8.26 -11.94 0.90
CA THR A 116 9.57 -12.56 0.68
C THR A 116 9.62 -14.02 1.09
N THR A 117 8.74 -14.47 2.00
CA THR A 117 8.75 -15.86 2.49
C THR A 117 7.85 -16.77 1.66
N ILE A 118 6.69 -16.29 1.21
CA ILE A 118 5.66 -17.14 0.58
C ILE A 118 5.27 -16.70 -0.84
N HIS A 119 5.85 -15.60 -1.36
CA HIS A 119 5.57 -15.04 -2.69
C HIS A 119 4.09 -14.71 -2.95
N ILE A 120 3.31 -14.48 -1.90
CA ILE A 120 1.91 -14.03 -1.98
C ILE A 120 1.84 -12.55 -1.67
N ARG A 121 1.13 -11.80 -2.52
CA ARG A 121 0.84 -10.37 -2.35
C ARG A 121 -0.64 -10.19 -1.99
N PRO A 122 -0.99 -10.02 -0.71
CA PRO A 122 -2.38 -9.81 -0.33
C PRO A 122 -2.90 -8.46 -0.84
N ILE A 123 -4.22 -8.31 -0.87
CA ILE A 123 -4.87 -7.01 -0.81
C ILE A 123 -4.73 -6.52 0.62
N ILE A 124 -4.15 -5.34 0.79
CA ILE A 124 -4.05 -4.68 2.09
C ILE A 124 -5.08 -3.56 2.13
N SER A 125 -5.96 -3.58 3.12
CA SER A 125 -7.14 -2.72 3.14
C SER A 125 -7.26 -2.03 4.49
N PHE A 126 -7.35 -0.69 4.51
CA PHE A 126 -7.42 0.08 5.75
C PHE A 126 -8.71 0.90 5.85
N SER A 127 -9.68 0.38 6.61
CA SER A 127 -10.83 1.13 7.15
C SER A 127 -10.36 1.96 8.35
N SER A 128 -9.57 3.00 8.06
CA SER A 128 -9.04 3.91 9.07
C SER A 128 -8.89 5.33 8.52
N CYS A 129 -8.90 6.32 9.42
CA CYS A 129 -8.56 7.69 9.06
C CYS A 129 -7.15 7.72 8.47
N TYR A 130 -6.98 8.32 7.29
CA TYR A 130 -5.70 8.37 6.57
C TYR A 130 -5.09 7.00 6.22
N GLY A 131 -5.89 5.93 6.22
CA GLY A 131 -5.42 4.56 5.96
C GLY A 131 -4.73 4.35 4.61
N PHE A 132 -4.95 5.22 3.62
CA PHE A 132 -4.26 5.13 2.33
C PHE A 132 -2.75 5.48 2.43
N ASN A 133 -2.31 6.09 3.54
CA ASN A 133 -0.88 6.31 3.80
C ASN A 133 -0.08 5.01 3.95
N VAL A 134 -0.74 3.85 4.03
CA VAL A 134 -0.12 2.54 3.81
C VAL A 134 0.67 2.46 2.49
N MET A 135 0.42 3.31 1.50
CA MET A 135 1.28 3.36 0.31
C MET A 135 2.77 3.58 0.63
N LYS A 136 3.08 4.17 1.80
CA LYS A 136 4.43 4.34 2.34
C LYS A 136 5.16 3.02 2.66
N LEU A 137 4.47 1.87 2.65
CA LEU A 137 5.13 0.57 2.81
C LEU A 137 6.07 0.21 1.64
N ILE A 138 5.94 0.86 0.48
CA ILE A 138 6.85 0.65 -0.65
C ILE A 138 8.15 1.43 -0.39
N ALA A 139 9.26 0.71 -0.34
CA ALA A 139 10.59 1.33 -0.37
C ALA A 139 11.25 1.19 -1.75
N ALA A 140 12.22 2.07 -2.00
CA ALA A 140 13.08 1.97 -3.16
C ALA A 140 13.90 0.67 -3.12
N TYR A 141 14.10 0.04 -4.28
CA TYR A 141 14.88 -1.19 -4.45
C TYR A 141 14.36 -2.41 -3.68
N GLU A 142 13.06 -2.42 -3.41
CA GLU A 142 12.43 -3.42 -2.57
C GLU A 142 11.15 -3.96 -3.19
N PRO A 143 10.87 -5.27 -3.05
CA PRO A 143 9.61 -5.84 -3.49
C PRO A 143 8.38 -5.20 -2.87
N CYS A 144 7.34 -5.03 -3.68
CA CYS A 144 6.06 -4.53 -3.21
C CYS A 144 5.34 -5.61 -2.40
N PRO A 145 4.97 -5.34 -1.13
CA PRO A 145 4.43 -6.37 -0.26
C PRO A 145 2.92 -6.63 -0.44
N TYR A 146 2.30 -6.00 -1.43
CA TYR A 146 0.85 -6.09 -1.68
C TYR A 146 0.53 -6.04 -3.17
N HIS A 147 -0.68 -6.50 -3.49
CA HIS A 147 -1.20 -6.49 -4.85
C HIS A 147 -2.09 -5.27 -5.10
N ILE A 148 -2.99 -4.98 -4.16
CA ILE A 148 -3.82 -3.77 -4.12
C ILE A 148 -3.71 -3.19 -2.71
N ILE A 149 -3.65 -1.87 -2.62
CA ILE A 149 -3.95 -1.18 -1.36
C ILE A 149 -5.29 -0.45 -1.45
N THR A 150 -6.00 -0.40 -0.33
CA THR A 150 -7.19 0.42 -0.18
C THR A 150 -7.17 1.23 1.11
N GLY A 151 -7.88 2.35 1.11
CA GLY A 151 -8.05 3.20 2.29
C GLY A 151 -8.64 4.55 1.96
N SER A 152 -8.43 5.52 2.85
CA SER A 152 -8.80 6.91 2.65
C SER A 152 -7.59 7.83 2.89
N LEU A 153 -7.55 8.98 2.19
CA LEU A 153 -6.56 10.04 2.44
C LEU A 153 -7.02 11.00 3.54
N ILE A 154 -8.23 10.84 4.06
CA ILE A 154 -8.82 11.73 5.05
C ILE A 154 -9.48 10.94 6.18
N LYS A 155 -10.12 11.65 7.12
CA LYS A 155 -10.95 11.04 8.15
C LYS A 155 -12.24 10.47 7.54
N ILE A 156 -12.66 9.29 8.01
CA ILE A 156 -13.84 8.58 7.50
C ILE A 156 -14.86 8.30 8.61
N PRO A 157 -16.16 8.29 8.30
CA PRO A 157 -17.20 7.86 9.24
C PRO A 157 -17.36 6.32 9.26
N PHE A 158 -17.39 5.72 10.45
CA PHE A 158 -17.49 4.26 10.65
C PHE A 158 -18.73 3.60 10.02
N LYS A 159 -19.87 4.28 9.97
CA LYS A 159 -21.09 3.68 9.40
C LYS A 159 -21.00 3.46 7.89
N GLU A 160 -20.39 4.39 7.15
CA GLU A 160 -20.23 4.23 5.69
C GLU A 160 -19.08 3.28 5.35
N SER A 161 -18.13 3.05 6.27
CA SER A 161 -17.03 2.11 6.02
C SER A 161 -17.55 0.67 5.92
N ILE A 162 -18.45 0.23 6.80
CA ILE A 162 -19.01 -1.14 6.75
C ILE A 162 -19.64 -1.43 5.39
N GLU A 163 -20.57 -0.58 4.95
CA GLU A 163 -21.29 -0.77 3.70
C GLU A 163 -20.40 -0.58 2.47
N GLY A 164 -19.46 0.38 2.51
CA GLY A 164 -18.52 0.63 1.43
C GLY A 164 -17.53 -0.52 1.22
N TYR A 165 -16.94 -1.03 2.30
CA TYR A 165 -16.03 -2.18 2.24
C TYR A 165 -16.76 -3.47 1.88
N PHE A 166 -17.95 -3.70 2.43
CA PHE A 166 -18.79 -4.82 2.01
C PHE A 166 -19.06 -4.78 0.50
N SER A 167 -19.53 -3.64 -0.01
CA SER A 167 -19.80 -3.47 -1.44
C SER A 167 -18.54 -3.67 -2.29
N PHE A 168 -17.40 -3.16 -1.82
CA PHE A 168 -16.12 -3.37 -2.50
C PHE A 168 -15.77 -4.85 -2.62
N TYR A 169 -15.83 -5.62 -1.53
CA TYR A 169 -15.48 -7.04 -1.56
C TYR A 169 -16.49 -7.88 -2.34
N ASP A 170 -17.78 -7.64 -2.16
CA ASP A 170 -18.84 -8.35 -2.88
C ASP A 170 -18.71 -8.13 -4.40
N ASN A 171 -18.49 -6.89 -4.83
CA ASN A 171 -18.27 -6.57 -6.23
C ASN A 171 -17.02 -7.26 -6.80
N LEU A 172 -15.88 -7.24 -6.07
CA LEU A 172 -14.67 -7.95 -6.51
C LEU A 172 -14.93 -9.45 -6.63
N ASN A 173 -15.60 -10.05 -5.64
CA ASN A 173 -15.90 -11.48 -5.63
C ASN A 173 -16.84 -11.89 -6.76
N ASN A 174 -17.71 -10.98 -7.19
CA ASN A 174 -18.62 -11.15 -8.33
C ASN A 174 -18.01 -10.73 -9.68
N GLY A 175 -16.69 -10.51 -9.75
CA GLY A 175 -15.97 -10.26 -11.00
C GLY A 175 -16.10 -8.84 -11.56
N VAL A 176 -16.58 -7.87 -10.78
CA VAL A 176 -16.55 -6.46 -11.17
C VAL A 176 -15.11 -5.99 -11.20
N ASN A 177 -14.66 -5.47 -12.34
CA ASN A 177 -13.30 -4.95 -12.46
C ASN A 177 -13.03 -3.80 -11.48
N LEU A 178 -11.78 -3.67 -11.06
CA LEU A 178 -11.39 -2.75 -10.00
C LEU A 178 -11.78 -1.27 -10.28
N PRO A 179 -11.55 -0.68 -11.46
CA PRO A 179 -11.99 0.69 -11.76
C PRO A 179 -13.50 0.91 -11.55
N ASN A 180 -14.33 0.03 -12.11
CA ASN A 180 -15.80 0.14 -11.97
C ASN A 180 -16.24 -0.06 -10.52
N ASN A 181 -15.58 -0.95 -9.79
CA ASN A 181 -15.88 -1.18 -8.38
C ASN A 181 -15.56 0.06 -7.53
N ILE A 182 -14.38 0.66 -7.70
CA ILE A 182 -14.00 1.90 -7.00
C ILE A 182 -15.00 3.02 -7.28
N GLU A 183 -15.38 3.20 -8.55
CA GLU A 183 -16.36 4.21 -8.94
C GLU A 183 -17.72 3.97 -8.27
N SER A 184 -18.19 2.71 -8.25
CA SER A 184 -19.43 2.35 -7.59
C SER A 184 -19.42 2.67 -6.10
N VAL A 185 -18.36 2.27 -5.38
CA VAL A 185 -18.21 2.54 -3.93
C VAL A 185 -18.19 4.04 -3.65
N ARG A 186 -17.41 4.82 -4.42
CA ARG A 186 -17.34 6.29 -4.27
C ARG A 186 -18.67 6.98 -4.53
N ARG A 187 -19.44 6.51 -5.51
CA ARG A 187 -20.74 7.08 -5.86
C ARG A 187 -21.78 6.84 -4.77
N ILE A 188 -21.80 5.63 -4.19
CA ILE A 188 -22.80 5.23 -3.21
C ILE A 188 -22.41 5.70 -1.79
N TYR A 189 -21.11 5.68 -1.46
CA TYR A 189 -20.56 6.00 -0.13
C TYR A 189 -19.51 7.12 -0.22
N PRO A 190 -19.90 8.35 -0.62
CA PRO A 190 -18.96 9.42 -0.91
C PRO A 190 -18.15 9.87 0.31
N LYS A 191 -18.66 9.75 1.55
CA LYS A 191 -17.91 10.21 2.74
C LYS A 191 -16.80 9.26 3.13
N LEU A 192 -16.83 8.01 2.66
CA LEU A 192 -15.71 7.07 2.83
C LEU A 192 -14.44 7.58 2.12
N ASN A 193 -14.57 8.45 1.11
CA ASN A 193 -13.44 8.91 0.30
C ASN A 193 -12.55 7.74 -0.15
N PHE A 194 -13.21 6.65 -0.54
CA PHE A 194 -12.58 5.36 -0.77
C PHE A 194 -11.55 5.46 -1.90
N ILE A 195 -10.38 4.89 -1.70
CA ILE A 195 -9.32 4.80 -2.69
C ILE A 195 -8.86 3.37 -2.73
N ALA A 196 -8.67 2.84 -3.93
CA ALA A 196 -7.92 1.61 -4.13
C ALA A 196 -7.01 1.75 -5.33
N PHE A 197 -5.80 1.23 -5.22
CA PHE A 197 -4.85 1.19 -6.32
C PHE A 197 -4.10 -0.13 -6.36
N PRO A 198 -4.00 -0.76 -7.54
CA PRO A 198 -3.02 -1.79 -7.79
C PRO A 198 -1.59 -1.27 -7.57
N ALA A 199 -0.72 -2.15 -7.07
CA ALA A 199 0.68 -1.85 -6.84
C ALA A 199 1.40 -1.33 -8.10
N ASN A 200 1.17 -1.97 -9.25
CA ASN A 200 1.76 -1.56 -10.52
C ASN A 200 1.36 -0.12 -10.91
N TYR A 201 0.11 0.27 -10.66
CA TYR A 201 -0.35 1.61 -10.99
C TYR A 201 0.32 2.68 -10.12
N LEU A 202 0.53 2.39 -8.83
CA LEU A 202 1.27 3.29 -7.93
C LEU A 202 2.73 3.44 -8.34
N PHE A 203 3.37 2.33 -8.72
CA PHE A 203 4.74 2.35 -9.22
C PHE A 203 4.89 3.24 -10.45
N GLU A 204 4.04 3.05 -11.47
CA GLU A 204 4.09 3.84 -12.69
C GLU A 204 3.80 5.33 -12.40
N MET A 205 2.82 5.64 -11.54
CA MET A 205 2.55 7.02 -11.13
C MET A 205 3.76 7.67 -10.42
N ALA A 206 4.38 6.95 -9.49
CA ALA A 206 5.54 7.42 -8.76
C ALA A 206 6.73 7.64 -9.70
N TRP A 207 6.96 6.71 -10.63
CA TRP A 207 8.02 6.82 -11.63
C TRP A 207 7.82 8.01 -12.58
N GLU A 208 6.61 8.18 -13.12
CA GLU A 208 6.30 9.33 -13.97
C GLU A 208 6.52 10.65 -13.25
N LYS A 209 6.14 10.71 -11.96
CA LYS A 209 6.37 11.91 -11.16
C LYS A 209 7.86 12.12 -10.87
N TYR A 210 8.61 11.05 -10.60
CA TYR A 210 10.06 11.10 -10.43
C TYR A 210 10.75 11.62 -11.70
N LYS A 211 10.39 11.13 -12.88
CA LYS A 211 10.94 11.62 -14.15
C LYS A 211 10.73 13.13 -14.32
N GLN A 212 9.51 13.60 -14.07
CA GLN A 212 9.18 15.02 -14.18
C GLN A 212 9.94 15.91 -13.20
N LEU A 213 10.14 15.44 -11.97
CA LEU A 213 10.73 16.25 -10.91
C LEU A 213 12.26 16.13 -10.84
N GLN A 214 12.81 14.95 -11.12
CA GLN A 214 14.22 14.65 -10.87
C GLN A 214 15.03 14.47 -12.15
N LEU A 215 14.43 14.06 -13.26
CA LEU A 215 15.14 13.83 -14.52
C LEU A 215 14.99 14.97 -15.53
N SER A 216 14.57 16.17 -15.09
CA SER A 216 14.63 17.36 -15.92
C SER A 216 16.10 17.78 -16.14
N PRO A 217 16.44 18.40 -17.29
CA PRO A 217 17.80 18.89 -17.54
C PRO A 217 18.32 19.81 -16.43
N GLU A 218 17.46 20.70 -15.93
CA GLU A 218 17.81 21.64 -14.86
C GLU A 218 18.14 20.88 -13.57
N ARG A 219 17.31 19.90 -13.18
CA ARG A 219 17.52 19.16 -11.94
C ARG A 219 18.70 18.19 -12.02
N ILE A 220 18.96 17.64 -13.20
CA ILE A 220 20.17 16.85 -13.47
C ILE A 220 21.41 17.74 -13.30
N GLN A 221 21.39 18.95 -13.86
CA GLN A 221 22.51 19.89 -13.78
C GLN A 221 22.75 20.37 -12.34
N GLU A 222 21.69 20.66 -11.58
CA GLU A 222 21.79 21.00 -10.15
C GLU A 222 22.44 19.88 -9.35
N ARG A 223 22.00 18.61 -9.55
CA ARG A 223 22.60 17.45 -8.88
C ARG A 223 24.07 17.26 -9.26
N LYS A 224 24.41 17.46 -10.53
CA LYS A 224 25.80 17.42 -11.00
C LYS A 224 26.65 18.46 -10.26
N GLN A 225 26.19 19.70 -10.18
CA GLN A 225 26.90 20.78 -9.50
C GLN A 225 27.06 20.51 -8.00
N GLN A 226 26.03 19.97 -7.35
CA GLN A 226 26.10 19.58 -5.95
C GLN A 226 27.17 18.51 -5.70
N ILE A 227 27.17 17.43 -6.49
CA ILE A 227 28.16 16.34 -6.37
C ILE A 227 29.58 16.86 -6.65
N ILE A 228 29.76 17.73 -7.65
CA ILE A 228 31.06 18.36 -7.93
C ILE A 228 31.53 19.19 -6.73
N SER A 229 30.65 19.99 -6.14
CA SER A 229 30.97 20.80 -4.96
C SER A 229 31.39 19.93 -3.78
N GLU A 230 30.67 18.82 -3.53
CA GLU A 230 31.01 17.86 -2.48
C GLU A 230 32.38 17.20 -2.74
N ILE A 231 32.65 16.76 -3.97
CA ILE A 231 33.96 16.19 -4.34
C ILE A 231 35.07 17.21 -4.13
N ILE A 232 34.90 18.46 -4.57
CA ILE A 232 35.90 19.52 -4.38
C ILE A 232 36.13 19.80 -2.89
N SER A 233 35.08 19.80 -2.07
CA SER A 233 35.22 20.01 -0.62
C SER A 233 36.05 18.93 0.07
N ILE A 234 36.02 17.70 -0.43
CA ILE A 234 36.73 16.54 0.15
C ILE A 234 38.12 16.36 -0.48
N ALA A 235 38.22 16.46 -1.79
CA ALA A 235 39.40 16.08 -2.58
C ALA A 235 40.17 17.29 -3.16
N GLY A 236 39.66 18.51 -2.98
CA GLY A 236 40.27 19.76 -3.46
C GLY A 236 40.14 20.04 -4.96
N SER A 237 39.83 19.04 -5.78
CA SER A 237 39.63 19.19 -7.22
C SER A 237 38.83 18.03 -7.81
N ILE A 238 38.34 18.22 -9.04
CA ILE A 238 37.76 17.17 -9.87
C ILE A 238 38.52 17.06 -11.19
N THR A 239 38.75 15.83 -11.66
CA THR A 239 39.40 15.56 -12.95
C THR A 239 38.36 15.47 -14.07
N LYS A 240 38.78 15.75 -15.31
CA LYS A 240 37.92 15.57 -16.51
C LYS A 240 37.33 14.16 -16.63
N LYS A 241 38.08 13.14 -16.19
CA LYS A 241 37.59 11.74 -16.22
C LYS A 241 36.45 11.53 -15.22
N GLN A 242 36.53 12.13 -14.04
CA GLN A 242 35.45 12.09 -13.04
C GLN A 242 34.23 12.89 -13.52
N GLU A 243 34.43 14.06 -14.14
CA GLU A 243 33.32 14.82 -14.74
C GLU A 243 32.61 14.03 -15.84
N ALA A 244 33.35 13.41 -16.76
CA ALA A 244 32.78 12.58 -17.81
C ALA A 244 32.02 11.36 -17.24
N TYR A 245 32.50 10.79 -16.14
CA TYR A 245 31.78 9.73 -15.43
C TYR A 245 30.47 10.23 -14.81
N LEU A 246 30.47 11.43 -14.21
CA LEU A 246 29.25 12.05 -13.68
C LEU A 246 28.24 12.32 -14.80
N ASP A 247 28.68 12.81 -15.96
CA ASP A 247 27.82 13.03 -17.12
C ASP A 247 27.19 11.73 -17.61
N PHE A 248 27.97 10.66 -17.66
CA PHE A 248 27.46 9.34 -17.99
C PHE A 248 26.44 8.85 -16.93
N ALA A 249 26.80 8.90 -15.65
CA ALA A 249 25.98 8.39 -14.54
C ALA A 249 24.65 9.14 -14.39
N LEU A 250 24.60 10.42 -14.74
CA LEU A 250 23.40 11.26 -14.68
C LEU A 250 22.64 11.32 -16.01
N SER A 251 23.10 10.59 -17.03
CA SER A 251 22.48 10.59 -18.35
C SER A 251 21.06 9.99 -18.33
N PRO A 252 20.18 10.41 -19.25
CA PRO A 252 18.85 9.80 -19.39
C PRO A 252 18.89 8.28 -19.61
N SER A 253 19.93 7.76 -20.28
CA SER A 253 20.11 6.32 -20.49
C SER A 253 20.36 5.55 -19.21
N GLU A 254 21.10 6.11 -18.25
CA GLU A 254 21.26 5.46 -16.94
C GLU A 254 19.98 5.57 -16.11
N GLY A 255 19.23 6.66 -16.22
CA GLY A 255 17.90 6.79 -15.61
C GLY A 255 16.92 5.70 -16.06
N GLU A 256 16.93 5.31 -17.34
CA GLU A 256 16.12 4.20 -17.84
C GLU A 256 16.60 2.83 -17.32
N LYS A 257 17.91 2.63 -17.15
CA LYS A 257 18.41 1.40 -16.50
C LYS A 257 17.98 1.32 -15.05
N ASP A 258 17.98 2.44 -14.34
CA ASP A 258 17.49 2.52 -12.97
C ASP A 258 15.99 2.20 -12.90
N TYR A 259 15.18 2.67 -13.86
CA TYR A 259 13.77 2.25 -13.97
C TYR A 259 13.64 0.74 -14.07
N GLN A 260 14.37 0.10 -14.98
CA GLN A 260 14.28 -1.36 -15.15
C GLN A 260 14.71 -2.08 -13.87
N ARG A 261 15.77 -1.64 -13.21
CA ARG A 261 16.20 -2.20 -11.91
C ARG A 261 15.13 -2.03 -10.83
N PHE A 262 14.53 -0.83 -10.72
CA PHE A 262 13.45 -0.58 -9.77
C PHE A 262 12.24 -1.45 -10.05
N LYS A 263 11.87 -1.56 -11.32
CA LYS A 263 10.74 -2.36 -11.79
C LYS A 263 10.95 -3.84 -11.49
N GLU A 264 12.11 -4.38 -11.86
CA GLU A 264 12.50 -5.76 -11.55
C GLU A 264 12.42 -6.01 -10.04
N LYS A 265 12.96 -5.11 -9.21
CA LYS A 265 12.90 -5.25 -7.75
C LYS A 265 11.50 -5.13 -7.18
N PHE A 266 10.65 -4.28 -7.74
CA PHE A 266 9.28 -4.08 -7.29
C PHE A 266 8.40 -5.33 -7.52
N TYR A 267 8.67 -6.07 -8.60
CA TYR A 267 7.91 -7.27 -9.00
C TYR A 267 8.60 -8.60 -8.68
N SER A 268 9.88 -8.61 -8.29
CA SER A 268 10.62 -9.79 -7.81
C SER A 268 10.10 -10.22 -6.46
#